data_AF-A0A947LR05-F1
#
_entry.id   AF-A0A947LR05-F1
#
_cell.length_a   1.000
_cell.length_b   1.000
_cell.length_c   1.000
_cell.angle_alpha   90.00
_cell.angle_beta   90.00
_cell.angle_gamma   90.00
#
_symmetry.space_group_name_H-M   'P 1'
#
loop_
_entity.id
_entity.type
_entity.pdbx_description
1 polymer ?
#
loop_
_entity_poly.entity_id
_entity_poly.type
_entity_poly.pdbx_seq_one_letter_code
_entity_poly.pdbx_strand_id
1 'polypeptide(L)'
;MDRKEEGALVGDDQSMMSNLSAPSGLVLRPFRGASDFPAMAEVANASFDADGVLARRTPEDLARDYAAFTNCDPYQDAIMVELDGELVAYGRCWRFTQADGLTLHAQIGFVPGRWRGRGVGGALQGWIEQRNRTLAAQQPGGPHVHHAFVQQGEEARARLLEASGYAPMRYFFEMLHTRLHDAPAFALPDCLELRPALPEHYRAIWDAHHTAFEDHWGMAPPLPRDYDTWLESRVFQPARWQVAW
;
A
#
# COMPACT_ATOMS: atom_id res chain seq x y z
N MET A 1 -20.97 16.16 -63.35
CA MET A 1 -21.49 14.78 -63.19
C MET A 1 -20.88 14.27 -61.89
N ASP A 2 -21.30 14.79 -60.73
CA ASP A 2 -22.57 14.56 -60.02
C ASP A 2 -22.69 13.16 -59.41
N ARG A 3 -22.47 13.08 -58.09
CA ARG A 3 -23.26 12.40 -57.02
C ARG A 3 -22.37 12.09 -55.79
N LYS A 4 -22.63 12.77 -54.66
CA LYS A 4 -23.36 12.34 -53.43
C LYS A 4 -22.52 11.43 -52.51
N GLU A 5 -22.06 11.94 -51.38
CA GLU A 5 -22.72 11.93 -50.04
C GLU A 5 -22.99 10.52 -49.50
N GLU A 6 -22.21 10.15 -48.48
CA GLU A 6 -22.67 9.30 -47.38
C GLU A 6 -21.87 9.68 -46.11
N GLY A 7 -22.57 10.27 -45.16
CA GLY A 7 -22.07 10.49 -43.81
C GLY A 7 -22.33 9.29 -42.91
N ALA A 8 -21.45 9.05 -41.95
CA ALA A 8 -21.75 8.25 -40.78
C ALA A 8 -20.87 8.71 -39.60
N LEU A 9 -21.46 9.59 -38.79
CA LEU A 9 -21.44 9.57 -37.32
C LEU A 9 -20.19 8.93 -36.67
N VAL A 10 -19.17 9.75 -36.42
CA VAL A 10 -18.22 9.46 -35.33
C VAL A 10 -18.97 9.79 -34.04
N GLY A 11 -19.44 8.74 -33.37
CA GLY A 11 -20.20 8.84 -32.14
C GLY A 11 -19.39 9.50 -31.03
N ASP A 12 -20.04 10.45 -30.35
CA ASP A 12 -19.66 10.93 -29.02
C ASP A 12 -19.57 9.75 -28.06
N ASP A 13 -18.35 9.26 -27.80
CA ASP A 13 -18.08 8.26 -26.77
C ASP A 13 -17.83 8.93 -25.41
N GLN A 14 -18.64 9.94 -25.08
CA GLN A 14 -18.71 10.57 -23.74
C GLN A 14 -19.78 9.92 -22.84
N SER A 15 -20.31 8.77 -23.22
CA SER A 15 -21.50 8.17 -22.61
C SER A 15 -21.22 6.80 -21.99
N MET A 16 -20.34 6.72 -20.98
CA MET A 16 -20.46 5.64 -19.97
C MET A 16 -19.70 5.85 -18.65
N MET A 17 -19.27 7.06 -18.31
CA MET A 17 -18.91 7.36 -16.91
C MET A 17 -20.20 7.62 -16.14
N SER A 18 -20.73 6.59 -15.48
CA SER A 18 -21.81 6.76 -14.52
C SER A 18 -21.35 7.78 -13.47
N ASN A 19 -21.85 9.01 -13.56
CA ASN A 19 -21.83 10.00 -12.49
C ASN A 19 -22.66 9.43 -11.33
N LEU A 20 -22.07 8.51 -10.57
CA LEU A 20 -22.52 8.20 -9.22
C LEU A 20 -22.23 9.45 -8.39
N SER A 21 -23.19 10.39 -8.44
CA SER A 21 -23.18 11.56 -7.57
C SER A 21 -23.05 11.06 -6.12
N ALA A 22 -22.13 11.66 -5.37
CA ALA A 22 -21.97 11.37 -3.96
C ALA A 22 -23.34 11.51 -3.24
N PRO A 23 -23.61 10.72 -2.19
CA PRO A 23 -24.86 10.82 -1.48
C PRO A 23 -24.98 12.23 -0.87
N SER A 24 -26.18 12.81 -0.91
CA SER A 24 -26.45 14.08 -0.22
C SER A 24 -26.08 13.94 1.26
N GLY A 25 -25.35 14.92 1.81
CA GLY A 25 -24.84 14.87 3.19
C GLY A 25 -23.42 14.33 3.34
N LEU A 26 -22.77 13.89 2.26
CA LEU A 26 -21.37 13.47 2.31
C LEU A 26 -20.45 14.69 2.55
N VAL A 27 -19.64 14.62 3.60
CA VAL A 27 -18.67 15.66 3.98
C VAL A 27 -17.27 15.06 4.02
N LEU A 28 -16.34 15.67 3.28
CA LEU A 28 -14.92 15.37 3.40
C LEU A 28 -14.30 16.36 4.38
N ARG A 29 -13.63 15.86 5.42
CA ARG A 29 -12.94 16.69 6.40
C ARG A 29 -11.53 16.18 6.71
N PRO A 30 -10.61 17.06 7.15
CA PRO A 30 -9.30 16.64 7.63
C PRO A 30 -9.39 15.72 8.85
N PHE A 31 -8.32 14.96 9.07
CA PHE A 31 -8.03 14.27 10.33
C PHE A 31 -7.94 15.28 11.49
N ARG A 32 -8.52 14.93 12.64
CA ARG A 32 -8.60 15.77 13.84
C ARG A 32 -7.72 15.29 15.00
N GLY A 33 -6.84 14.32 14.77
CA GLY A 33 -5.98 13.77 15.81
C GLY A 33 -6.63 12.59 16.52
N ALA A 34 -6.28 12.42 17.80
CA ALA A 34 -6.57 11.20 18.55
C ALA A 34 -8.06 10.83 18.67
N SER A 35 -8.96 11.82 18.57
CA SER A 35 -10.40 11.59 18.61
C SER A 35 -10.95 10.79 17.41
N ASP A 36 -10.24 10.76 16.28
CA ASP A 36 -10.68 10.01 15.09
C ASP A 36 -10.29 8.53 15.14
N PHE A 37 -9.30 8.13 15.96
CA PHE A 37 -8.77 6.76 15.94
C PHE A 37 -9.80 5.66 16.25
N PRO A 38 -10.74 5.82 17.19
CA PRO A 38 -11.79 4.83 17.42
C PRO A 38 -12.63 4.56 16.15
N ALA A 39 -13.16 5.61 15.53
CA ALA A 39 -13.99 5.48 14.33
C ALA A 39 -13.18 4.99 13.13
N MET A 40 -11.91 5.40 12.99
CA MET A 40 -11.02 4.91 11.94
C MET A 40 -10.78 3.40 12.08
N ALA A 41 -10.55 2.91 13.29
CA ALA A 41 -10.37 1.47 13.54
C ALA A 41 -11.61 0.68 13.12
N GLU A 42 -12.80 1.15 13.50
CA GLU A 42 -14.08 0.54 13.10
C GLU A 42 -14.26 0.52 11.58
N VAL A 43 -14.03 1.64 10.91
CA VAL A 43 -14.15 1.77 9.45
C VAL A 43 -13.16 0.86 8.72
N ALA A 44 -11.90 0.82 9.15
CA ALA A 44 -10.91 -0.04 8.53
C ALA A 44 -11.24 -1.52 8.71
N ASN A 45 -11.61 -1.92 9.93
CA ASN A 45 -11.95 -3.31 10.23
C ASN A 45 -13.21 -3.75 9.48
N ALA A 46 -14.24 -2.90 9.37
CA ALA A 46 -15.42 -3.20 8.58
C ALA A 46 -15.14 -3.24 7.06
N SER A 47 -14.12 -2.52 6.58
CA SER A 47 -13.63 -2.68 5.21
C SER A 47 -12.92 -4.02 5.05
N PHE A 48 -12.02 -4.39 5.97
CA PHE A 48 -11.33 -5.68 5.95
C PHE A 48 -12.29 -6.86 5.98
N ASP A 49 -13.32 -6.80 6.82
CA ASP A 49 -14.37 -7.83 6.90
C ASP A 49 -15.08 -8.03 5.56
N ALA A 50 -15.36 -6.93 4.83
CA ALA A 50 -16.01 -7.00 3.53
C ALA A 50 -15.10 -7.61 2.44
N ASP A 51 -13.78 -7.56 2.63
CA ASP A 51 -12.77 -8.07 1.68
C ASP A 51 -12.17 -9.41 2.11
N GLY A 52 -12.58 -9.96 3.26
CA GLY A 52 -11.98 -11.18 3.82
C GLY A 52 -10.52 -11.01 4.27
N VAL A 53 -10.08 -9.78 4.49
CA VAL A 53 -8.71 -9.46 4.94
C VAL A 53 -8.59 -9.73 6.44
N LEU A 54 -7.58 -10.51 6.84
CA LEU A 54 -7.39 -10.93 8.24
C LEU A 54 -6.76 -9.84 9.14
N ALA A 55 -6.28 -8.76 8.55
CA ALA A 55 -5.67 -7.64 9.27
C ALA A 55 -6.67 -6.98 10.23
N ARG A 56 -6.16 -6.46 11.34
CA ARG A 56 -6.94 -5.71 12.33
C ARG A 56 -6.22 -4.45 12.74
N ARG A 57 -7.00 -3.41 13.02
CA ARG A 57 -6.53 -2.14 13.55
C ARG A 57 -7.20 -1.87 14.89
N THR A 58 -6.39 -1.44 15.85
CA THR A 58 -6.86 -0.88 17.11
C THR A 58 -6.59 0.63 17.15
N PRO A 59 -7.32 1.40 17.96
CA PRO A 59 -7.03 2.82 18.15
C PRO A 59 -5.58 3.05 18.64
N GLU A 60 -5.06 2.16 19.49
CA GLU A 60 -3.70 2.22 20.02
C GLU A 60 -2.65 1.99 18.93
N ASP A 61 -2.88 1.03 18.03
CA ASP A 61 -2.03 0.80 16.86
C ASP A 61 -2.02 2.01 15.95
N LEU A 62 -3.19 2.58 15.65
CA LEU A 62 -3.31 3.78 14.84
C LEU A 62 -2.58 4.96 15.47
N ALA A 63 -2.73 5.17 16.79
CA ALA A 63 -2.05 6.24 17.50
C ALA A 63 -0.51 6.11 17.42
N ARG A 64 0.01 4.89 17.65
CA ARG A 64 1.44 4.60 17.54
C ARG A 64 1.93 4.83 16.11
N ASP A 65 1.23 4.29 15.12
CA ASP A 65 1.65 4.37 13.72
C ASP A 65 1.62 5.81 13.22
N TYR A 66 0.57 6.58 13.55
CA TYR A 66 0.41 7.97 13.13
C TYR A 66 1.41 8.91 13.80
N ALA A 67 1.87 8.60 15.01
CA ALA A 67 2.95 9.33 15.66
C ALA A 67 4.33 9.07 15.04
N ALA A 68 4.50 7.96 14.31
CA ALA A 68 5.79 7.53 13.76
C ALA A 68 6.00 7.92 12.29
N PHE A 69 5.00 8.50 11.62
CA PHE A 69 5.14 8.85 10.20
C PHE A 69 6.14 9.99 9.98
N THR A 70 7.06 9.80 9.03
CA THR A 70 8.09 10.78 8.67
C THR A 70 7.86 11.42 7.29
N ASN A 71 7.11 10.76 6.40
CA ASN A 71 6.83 11.21 5.03
C ASN A 71 5.34 11.46 4.77
N CYS A 72 4.60 11.80 5.83
CA CYS A 72 3.16 12.05 5.83
C CYS A 72 2.85 12.99 6.99
N ASP A 73 2.18 14.10 6.73
CA ASP A 73 1.52 14.91 7.76
C ASP A 73 0.05 14.50 7.81
N PRO A 74 -0.41 13.73 8.82
CA PRO A 74 -1.78 13.27 8.88
C PRO A 74 -2.84 14.38 8.81
N TYR A 75 -2.52 15.60 9.28
CA TYR A 75 -3.47 16.71 9.25
C TYR A 75 -3.67 17.29 7.85
N GLN A 76 -2.81 16.94 6.89
CA GLN A 76 -2.95 17.35 5.48
C GLN A 76 -3.11 16.19 4.51
N ASP A 77 -2.55 15.03 4.85
CA ASP A 77 -2.41 13.88 3.97
C ASP A 77 -3.40 12.75 4.32
N ALA A 78 -4.24 12.94 5.33
CA ALA A 78 -5.37 12.06 5.64
C ALA A 78 -6.71 12.79 5.53
N ILE A 79 -7.71 12.07 5.03
CA ILE A 79 -9.07 12.56 4.84
C ILE A 79 -10.08 11.62 5.48
N MET A 80 -11.07 12.21 6.11
CA MET A 80 -12.22 11.55 6.69
C MET A 80 -13.45 11.86 5.84
N VAL A 81 -14.26 10.85 5.59
CA VAL A 81 -15.52 10.98 4.87
C VAL A 81 -16.65 10.69 5.84
N GLU A 82 -17.44 11.69 6.12
CA GLU A 82 -18.61 11.61 7.00
C GLU A 82 -19.90 11.62 6.19
N LEU A 83 -20.90 10.88 6.67
CA LEU A 83 -22.29 10.98 6.22
C LEU A 83 -23.15 11.15 7.46
N ASP A 84 -23.90 12.25 7.56
CA ASP A 84 -24.76 12.57 8.71
C ASP A 84 -24.05 12.49 10.08
N GLY A 85 -22.75 12.80 10.09
CA GLY A 85 -21.90 12.78 11.30
C GLY A 85 -21.27 11.43 11.64
N GLU A 86 -21.59 10.35 10.91
CA GLU A 86 -20.90 9.06 11.02
C GLU A 86 -19.68 9.04 10.08
N LEU A 87 -18.53 8.57 10.57
CA LEU A 87 -17.38 8.30 9.70
C LEU A 87 -17.68 7.05 8.84
N VAL A 88 -17.83 7.24 7.54
CA VAL A 88 -18.20 6.17 6.60
C VAL A 88 -17.03 5.70 5.74
N ALA A 89 -15.96 6.48 5.63
CA ALA A 89 -14.73 6.09 4.99
C ALA A 89 -13.58 6.98 5.46
N TYR A 90 -12.34 6.53 5.25
CA TYR A 90 -11.18 7.41 5.36
C TYR A 90 -10.07 6.94 4.44
N GLY A 91 -9.14 7.84 4.15
CA GLY A 91 -7.95 7.52 3.37
C GLY A 91 -6.76 8.37 3.77
N ARG A 92 -5.61 7.96 3.28
CA ARG A 92 -4.34 8.64 3.52
C ARG A 92 -3.42 8.42 2.34
N CYS A 93 -2.67 9.46 1.99
CA CYS A 93 -1.55 9.37 1.06
C CYS A 93 -0.22 9.65 1.76
N TRP A 94 0.85 9.23 1.13
CA TRP A 94 2.22 9.57 1.53
C TRP A 94 3.13 9.42 0.32
N ARG A 95 4.38 9.86 0.44
CA ARG A 95 5.38 9.65 -0.61
C ARG A 95 6.61 8.92 -0.09
N PHE A 96 7.25 8.17 -0.96
CA PHE A 96 8.61 7.71 -0.74
C PHE A 96 9.34 7.61 -2.07
N THR A 97 10.64 7.91 -2.05
CA THR A 97 11.50 7.85 -3.23
C THR A 97 12.35 6.59 -3.14
N GLN A 98 12.28 5.76 -4.17
CA GLN A 98 13.07 4.56 -4.30
C GLN A 98 14.53 4.91 -4.63
N ALA A 99 15.45 3.96 -4.45
CA ALA A 99 16.88 4.17 -4.71
C ALA A 99 17.19 4.49 -6.18
N ASP A 100 16.35 4.03 -7.11
CA ASP A 100 16.43 4.34 -8.54
C ASP A 100 15.90 5.74 -8.91
N GLY A 101 15.45 6.52 -7.91
CA GLY A 101 14.92 7.87 -8.08
C GLY A 101 13.42 7.94 -8.37
N LEU A 102 12.72 6.82 -8.54
CA LEU A 102 11.26 6.83 -8.74
C LEU A 102 10.55 7.22 -7.45
N THR A 103 9.72 8.27 -7.51
CA THR A 103 8.89 8.69 -6.38
C THR A 103 7.50 8.08 -6.46
N LEU A 104 7.14 7.29 -5.45
CA LEU A 104 5.84 6.65 -5.31
C LEU A 104 4.94 7.51 -4.44
N HIS A 105 3.87 8.05 -5.03
CA HIS A 105 2.77 8.68 -4.31
C HIS A 105 1.76 7.62 -3.90
N ALA A 106 2.02 7.03 -2.73
CA ALA A 106 1.30 5.89 -2.21
C ALA A 106 -0.02 6.28 -1.54
N GLN A 107 -0.97 5.34 -1.50
CA GLN A 107 -2.27 5.56 -0.87
C GLN A 107 -2.87 4.33 -0.19
N ILE A 108 -3.70 4.61 0.82
CA ILE A 108 -4.69 3.69 1.41
C ILE A 108 -6.06 4.36 1.43
N GLY A 109 -7.10 3.57 1.27
CA GLY A 109 -8.49 3.99 1.43
C GLY A 109 -9.31 2.85 1.98
N PHE A 110 -10.18 3.14 2.93
CA PHE A 110 -11.05 2.17 3.59
C PHE A 110 -12.49 2.60 3.42
N VAL A 111 -13.30 1.69 2.84
CA VAL A 111 -14.74 1.89 2.65
C VAL A 111 -15.44 0.60 3.06
N PRO A 112 -16.15 0.58 4.21
CA PRO A 112 -16.93 -0.56 4.66
C PRO A 112 -17.91 -1.03 3.58
N GLY A 113 -18.13 -2.34 3.51
CA GLY A 113 -18.98 -2.95 2.47
C GLY A 113 -20.34 -2.27 2.29
N ARG A 114 -21.00 -1.89 3.40
CA ARG A 114 -22.30 -1.21 3.40
C ARG A 114 -22.34 0.15 2.69
N TRP A 115 -21.19 0.80 2.51
CA TRP A 115 -21.05 2.12 1.88
C TRP A 115 -20.51 2.07 0.44
N ARG A 116 -20.19 0.87 -0.07
CA ARG A 116 -19.69 0.69 -1.45
C ARG A 116 -20.81 0.84 -2.48
N GLY A 117 -20.44 1.23 -3.70
CA GLY A 117 -21.41 1.46 -4.80
C GLY A 117 -22.27 2.72 -4.63
N ARG A 118 -21.99 3.57 -3.62
CA ARG A 118 -22.76 4.79 -3.32
C ARG A 118 -21.97 6.08 -3.60
N GLY A 119 -20.93 6.03 -4.43
CA GLY A 119 -20.07 7.18 -4.71
C GLY A 119 -19.03 7.54 -3.64
N VAL A 120 -19.11 6.97 -2.42
CA VAL A 120 -18.16 7.23 -1.31
C VAL A 120 -16.70 6.95 -1.70
N GLY A 121 -16.44 5.78 -2.30
CA GLY A 121 -15.09 5.41 -2.76
C GLY A 121 -14.56 6.33 -3.85
N GLY A 122 -15.42 6.77 -4.77
CA GLY A 122 -15.05 7.72 -5.82
C GLY A 122 -14.68 9.10 -5.27
N ALA A 123 -15.47 9.61 -4.31
CA ALA A 123 -15.15 10.87 -3.63
C ALA A 123 -13.82 10.79 -2.85
N LEU A 124 -13.59 9.67 -2.15
CA LEU A 124 -12.34 9.42 -1.44
C LEU A 124 -11.13 9.36 -2.40
N GLN A 125 -11.23 8.57 -3.47
CA GLN A 125 -10.17 8.40 -4.47
C GLN A 125 -9.83 9.73 -5.15
N GLY A 126 -10.85 10.50 -5.55
CA GLY A 126 -10.67 11.81 -6.17
C GLY A 126 -9.92 12.79 -5.27
N TRP A 127 -10.22 12.80 -3.97
CA TRP A 127 -9.47 13.61 -3.01
C TRP A 127 -8.01 13.17 -2.91
N ILE A 128 -7.77 11.86 -2.77
CA ILE A 128 -6.41 11.32 -2.61
C ILE A 128 -5.55 11.66 -3.84
N GLU A 129 -6.08 11.48 -5.04
CA GLU A 129 -5.36 11.82 -6.26
C GLU A 129 -5.07 13.30 -6.37
N GLN A 130 -6.02 14.15 -5.97
CA GLN A 130 -5.79 15.59 -5.97
C GLN A 130 -4.67 15.96 -4.98
N ARG A 131 -4.66 15.35 -3.79
CA ARG A 131 -3.59 15.58 -2.81
C ARG A 131 -2.24 15.07 -3.34
N ASN A 132 -2.20 13.90 -3.95
CA ASN A 132 -1.00 13.36 -4.58
C ASN A 132 -0.47 14.26 -5.71
N ARG A 133 -1.35 14.83 -6.55
CA ARG A 133 -0.97 15.83 -7.56
C ARG A 133 -0.37 17.09 -6.92
N THR A 134 -0.95 17.58 -5.83
CA THR A 134 -0.38 18.72 -5.08
C THR A 134 1.01 18.40 -4.52
N LEU A 135 1.21 17.21 -3.95
CA LEU A 135 2.51 16.77 -3.44
C LEU A 135 3.54 16.60 -4.58
N ALA A 136 3.14 16.04 -5.71
CA ALA A 136 4.01 15.87 -6.88
C ALA A 136 4.49 17.23 -7.43
N ALA A 137 3.59 18.23 -7.48
CA ALA A 137 3.94 19.58 -7.94
C ALA A 137 4.99 20.29 -7.08
N GLN A 138 5.18 19.87 -5.81
CA GLN A 138 6.22 20.42 -4.93
C GLN A 138 7.61 19.83 -5.20
N GLN A 139 7.72 18.81 -6.05
CA GLN A 139 8.98 18.13 -6.40
C GLN A 139 9.19 18.12 -7.92
N PRO A 140 9.41 19.30 -8.53
CA PRO A 140 9.61 19.36 -9.98
C PRO A 140 10.91 18.64 -10.38
N GLY A 141 10.82 17.77 -11.39
CA GLY A 141 11.99 17.29 -12.13
C GLY A 141 12.45 15.83 -11.90
N GLY A 142 11.62 14.96 -11.33
CA GLY A 142 11.92 13.51 -11.22
C GLY A 142 10.77 12.62 -11.68
N PRO A 143 11.02 11.35 -12.04
CA PRO A 143 9.96 10.41 -12.36
C PRO A 143 9.12 10.13 -11.11
N HIS A 144 7.81 10.17 -11.26
CA HIS A 144 6.88 9.85 -10.18
C HIS A 144 5.64 9.15 -10.71
N VAL A 145 5.03 8.33 -9.86
CA VAL A 145 3.77 7.63 -10.18
C VAL A 145 2.84 7.63 -8.98
N HIS A 146 1.55 7.57 -9.25
CA HIS A 146 0.56 7.23 -8.23
C HIS A 146 0.59 5.72 -8.00
N HIS A 147 0.57 5.30 -6.73
CA HIS A 147 0.81 3.92 -6.36
C HIS A 147 -0.15 3.44 -5.27
N ALA A 148 -0.65 2.21 -5.37
CA ALA A 148 -1.50 1.59 -4.37
C ALA A 148 -1.18 0.10 -4.27
N PHE A 149 -1.23 -0.42 -3.05
CA PHE A 149 -1.30 -1.86 -2.81
C PHE A 149 -2.76 -2.29 -2.69
N VAL A 150 -3.09 -3.39 -3.37
CA VAL A 150 -4.38 -4.05 -3.32
C VAL A 150 -4.14 -5.48 -2.86
N GLN A 151 -4.81 -5.88 -1.78
CA GLN A 151 -4.76 -7.24 -1.24
C GLN A 151 -5.78 -8.13 -1.97
N GLN A 152 -5.53 -9.44 -1.93
CA GLN A 152 -6.51 -10.42 -2.38
C GLN A 152 -7.84 -10.21 -1.63
N GLY A 153 -8.94 -10.17 -2.38
CA GLY A 153 -10.29 -9.92 -1.84
C GLY A 153 -10.78 -8.46 -2.00
N GLU A 154 -9.88 -7.48 -2.14
CA GLU A 154 -10.22 -6.06 -2.34
C GLU A 154 -10.72 -5.75 -3.78
N GLU A 155 -11.63 -6.56 -4.34
CA GLU A 155 -12.05 -6.44 -5.74
C GLU A 155 -12.71 -5.09 -6.08
N ALA A 156 -13.47 -4.52 -5.13
CA ALA A 156 -14.12 -3.23 -5.33
C ALA A 156 -13.08 -2.10 -5.42
N ARG A 157 -11.98 -2.21 -4.66
CA ARG A 157 -10.87 -1.26 -4.72
C ARG A 157 -10.07 -1.43 -6.00
N ALA A 158 -9.80 -2.66 -6.43
CA ALA A 158 -9.14 -2.94 -7.71
C ALA A 158 -9.90 -2.28 -8.88
N ARG A 159 -11.21 -2.54 -8.99
CA ARG A 159 -12.06 -1.94 -10.05
C ARG A 159 -12.10 -0.42 -9.98
N LEU A 160 -12.14 0.16 -8.78
CA LEU A 160 -12.09 1.61 -8.60
C LEU A 160 -10.78 2.21 -9.11
N LEU A 161 -9.64 1.59 -8.77
CA LEU A 161 -8.33 2.04 -9.21
C LEU A 161 -8.16 1.89 -10.73
N GLU A 162 -8.60 0.77 -11.31
CA GLU A 162 -8.60 0.58 -12.77
C GLU A 162 -9.45 1.64 -13.48
N ALA A 163 -10.64 1.93 -12.98
CA ALA A 163 -11.49 3.00 -13.50
C ALA A 163 -10.85 4.40 -13.37
N SER A 164 -9.95 4.58 -12.41
CA SER A 164 -9.13 5.79 -12.22
C SER A 164 -7.82 5.79 -13.01
N GLY A 165 -7.57 4.77 -13.86
CA GLY A 165 -6.41 4.70 -14.74
C GLY A 165 -5.16 4.02 -14.14
N TYR A 166 -5.28 3.35 -13.00
CA TYR A 166 -4.21 2.51 -12.47
C TYR A 166 -4.19 1.18 -13.22
N ALA A 167 -3.02 0.57 -13.31
CA ALA A 167 -2.85 -0.77 -13.86
C ALA A 167 -1.98 -1.62 -12.93
N PRO A 168 -2.19 -2.94 -12.86
CA PRO A 168 -1.33 -3.84 -12.11
C PRO A 168 0.12 -3.74 -12.61
N MET A 169 1.05 -3.47 -11.69
CA MET A 169 2.48 -3.39 -12.00
C MET A 169 3.26 -4.61 -11.48
N ARG A 170 2.85 -5.14 -10.32
CA ARG A 170 3.50 -6.28 -9.69
C ARG A 170 2.55 -7.03 -8.76
N TYR A 171 2.77 -8.33 -8.64
CA TYR A 171 2.10 -9.18 -7.68
C TYR A 171 3.08 -9.60 -6.58
N PHE A 172 2.56 -9.66 -5.36
CA PHE A 172 3.24 -10.20 -4.20
C PHE A 172 2.39 -11.36 -3.69
N PHE A 173 3.04 -12.45 -3.31
CA PHE A 173 2.37 -13.64 -2.83
C PHE A 173 2.72 -13.84 -1.36
N GLU A 174 1.71 -13.75 -0.51
CA GLU A 174 1.83 -14.21 0.87
C GLU A 174 1.57 -15.72 0.88
N MET A 175 2.55 -16.49 1.34
CA MET A 175 2.45 -17.95 1.44
C MET A 175 2.30 -18.33 2.92
N LEU A 176 1.19 -18.98 3.26
CA LEU A 176 0.92 -19.45 4.62
C LEU A 176 1.09 -20.97 4.70
N HIS A 177 1.96 -21.42 5.60
CA HIS A 177 2.04 -22.83 6.00
C HIS A 177 1.31 -23.03 7.32
N THR A 178 0.16 -23.71 7.30
CA THR A 178 -0.71 -23.87 8.48
C THR A 178 -0.23 -24.95 9.47
N ARG A 179 0.75 -25.77 9.08
CA ARG A 179 1.34 -26.85 9.91
C ARG A 179 2.80 -26.60 10.19
N LEU A 180 3.13 -25.76 11.17
CA LEU A 180 4.52 -25.32 11.42
C LEU A 180 5.51 -26.47 11.66
N HIS A 181 5.06 -27.60 12.21
CA HIS A 181 5.93 -28.72 12.61
C HIS A 181 5.98 -29.89 11.61
N ASP A 182 5.35 -29.75 10.45
CA ASP A 182 5.27 -30.80 9.42
C ASP A 182 6.10 -30.45 8.19
N ALA A 183 7.27 -29.84 8.41
CA ALA A 183 8.18 -29.49 7.33
C ALA A 183 8.86 -30.77 6.81
N PRO A 184 8.85 -31.03 5.49
CA PRO A 184 9.56 -32.17 4.94
C PRO A 184 11.07 -32.08 5.21
N ALA A 185 11.67 -33.21 5.56
CA ALA A 185 13.12 -33.31 5.66
C ALA A 185 13.72 -33.36 4.25
N PHE A 186 14.65 -32.44 3.96
CA PHE A 186 15.43 -32.44 2.72
C PHE A 186 16.88 -32.75 3.04
N ALA A 187 17.49 -33.64 2.25
CA ALA A 187 18.93 -33.86 2.33
C ALA A 187 19.66 -32.63 1.77
N LEU A 188 20.67 -32.16 2.48
CA LEU A 188 21.59 -31.15 1.96
C LEU A 188 22.50 -31.78 0.90
N PRO A 189 22.96 -31.00 -0.10
CA PRO A 189 24.07 -31.41 -0.96
C PRO A 189 25.31 -31.79 -0.13
N ASP A 190 26.08 -32.79 -0.58
CA ASP A 190 27.26 -33.31 0.15
C ASP A 190 28.34 -32.25 0.45
N CYS A 191 28.35 -31.15 -0.31
CA CYS A 191 29.28 -30.04 -0.13
C CYS A 191 28.81 -28.98 0.88
N LEU A 192 27.62 -29.14 1.47
CA LEU A 192 27.03 -28.17 2.38
C LEU A 192 26.77 -28.75 3.77
N GLU A 193 27.10 -27.98 4.79
CA GLU A 193 26.74 -28.29 6.18
C GLU A 193 25.95 -27.16 6.85
N LEU A 194 24.88 -27.51 7.58
CA LEU A 194 24.13 -26.58 8.42
C LEU A 194 24.83 -26.40 9.77
N ARG A 195 25.12 -25.16 10.14
CA ARG A 195 25.75 -24.81 11.43
C ARG A 195 25.11 -23.55 12.04
N PRO A 196 25.05 -23.42 13.38
CA PRO A 196 24.59 -22.19 14.01
C PRO A 196 25.41 -20.96 13.59
N ALA A 197 24.75 -19.82 13.44
CA ALA A 197 25.43 -18.54 13.24
C ALA A 197 26.07 -18.07 14.56
N LEU A 198 27.37 -17.78 14.53
CA LEU A 198 28.12 -17.21 15.65
C LEU A 198 28.41 -15.72 15.39
N PRO A 199 28.74 -14.91 16.43
CA PRO A 199 29.00 -13.48 16.26
C PRO A 199 30.01 -13.12 15.17
N GLU A 200 31.07 -13.92 15.03
CA GLU A 200 32.08 -13.78 13.98
C GLU A 200 31.52 -13.96 12.55
N HIS A 201 30.36 -14.59 12.39
CA HIS A 201 29.72 -14.85 11.09
C HIS A 201 28.75 -13.75 10.64
N TYR A 202 28.28 -12.89 11.56
CA TYR A 202 27.16 -11.98 11.29
C TYR A 202 27.45 -11.03 10.12
N ARG A 203 28.70 -10.56 10.00
CA ARG A 203 29.07 -9.70 8.89
C ARG A 203 29.04 -10.43 7.55
N ALA A 204 29.60 -11.64 7.49
CA ALA A 204 29.58 -12.45 6.28
C ALA A 204 28.15 -12.79 5.85
N ILE A 205 27.26 -13.10 6.80
CA ILE A 205 25.84 -13.37 6.54
C ILE A 205 25.12 -12.11 6.02
N TRP A 206 25.38 -10.95 6.64
CA TRP A 206 24.85 -9.67 6.18
C TRP A 206 25.30 -9.36 4.75
N ASP A 207 26.60 -9.48 4.45
CA ASP A 207 27.13 -9.21 3.12
C ASP A 207 26.53 -10.18 2.09
N ALA A 208 26.44 -11.48 2.42
CA ALA A 208 25.81 -12.49 1.55
C ALA A 208 24.33 -12.20 1.27
N HIS A 209 23.57 -11.73 2.28
CA HIS A 209 22.19 -11.28 2.07
C HIS A 209 22.12 -10.13 1.08
N HIS A 210 22.98 -9.12 1.20
CA HIS A 210 22.97 -7.97 0.29
C HIS A 210 23.35 -8.35 -1.13
N THR A 211 24.34 -9.22 -1.31
CA THR A 211 24.67 -9.76 -2.64
C THR A 211 23.50 -10.55 -3.22
N ALA A 212 22.86 -11.43 -2.44
CA ALA A 212 21.75 -12.25 -2.94
C ALA A 212 20.53 -11.43 -3.40
N PHE A 213 20.36 -10.23 -2.85
CA PHE A 213 19.25 -9.33 -3.17
C PHE A 213 19.68 -8.08 -3.95
N GLU A 214 20.92 -8.00 -4.44
CA GLU A 214 21.43 -6.76 -5.09
C GLU A 214 20.61 -6.35 -6.32
N ASP A 215 20.11 -7.34 -7.06
CA ASP A 215 19.26 -7.14 -8.23
C ASP A 215 17.75 -7.09 -7.91
N HIS A 216 17.37 -7.13 -6.63
CA HIS A 216 15.97 -7.10 -6.24
C HIS A 216 15.37 -5.71 -6.45
N TRP A 217 14.13 -5.68 -6.93
CA TRP A 217 13.40 -4.45 -7.20
C TRP A 217 13.32 -3.51 -5.98
N GLY A 218 13.66 -2.23 -6.20
CA GLY A 218 13.60 -1.20 -5.18
C GLY A 218 14.71 -1.29 -4.13
N MET A 219 15.68 -2.18 -4.29
CA MET A 219 16.81 -2.28 -3.38
C MET A 219 17.67 -1.03 -3.42
N ALA A 220 18.00 -0.53 -2.22
CA ALA A 220 19.00 0.49 -2.01
C ALA A 220 20.29 -0.19 -1.55
N PRO A 221 21.47 0.17 -2.10
CA PRO A 221 22.74 -0.31 -1.56
C PRO A 221 22.87 0.07 -0.08
N PRO A 222 23.33 -0.85 0.79
CA PRO A 222 23.43 -0.59 2.21
C PRO A 222 24.49 0.48 2.50
N LEU A 223 24.20 1.36 3.45
CA LEU A 223 25.17 2.29 4.02
C LEU A 223 25.96 1.60 5.13
N PRO A 224 27.19 2.06 5.44
CA PRO A 224 27.99 1.45 6.51
C PRO A 224 27.27 1.34 7.87
N ARG A 225 26.47 2.34 8.24
CA ARG A 225 25.68 2.39 9.48
C ARG A 225 24.52 1.38 9.54
N ASP A 226 24.11 0.86 8.37
CA ASP A 226 22.93 0.00 8.29
C ASP A 226 23.22 -1.36 8.93
N TYR A 227 24.48 -1.79 8.95
CA TYR A 227 24.90 -2.98 9.69
C TYR A 227 24.67 -2.83 11.19
N ASP A 228 25.11 -1.72 11.80
CA ASP A 228 24.91 -1.47 13.24
C ASP A 228 23.41 -1.35 13.57
N THR A 229 22.67 -0.65 12.71
CA THR A 229 21.20 -0.53 12.83
C THR A 229 20.52 -1.90 12.75
N TRP A 230 21.01 -2.78 11.87
CA TRP A 230 20.50 -4.13 11.76
C TRP A 230 20.75 -4.96 13.01
N LEU A 231 21.95 -4.89 13.62
CA LEU A 231 22.26 -5.59 14.87
C LEU A 231 21.33 -5.20 16.03
N GLU A 232 20.86 -3.96 16.07
CA GLU A 232 19.94 -3.46 17.09
C GLU A 232 18.45 -3.71 16.75
N SER A 233 18.17 -4.16 15.54
CA SER A 233 16.81 -4.31 15.04
C SER A 233 16.09 -5.52 15.64
N ARG A 234 14.76 -5.46 15.70
CA ARG A 234 13.94 -6.60 16.17
C ARG A 234 14.04 -7.84 15.29
N VAL A 235 14.48 -7.70 14.04
CA VAL A 235 14.62 -8.82 13.09
C VAL A 235 15.95 -9.54 13.23
N PHE A 236 16.91 -8.96 13.95
CA PHE A 236 18.16 -9.62 14.29
C PHE A 236 17.93 -10.70 15.35
N GLN A 237 17.74 -11.93 14.86
CA GLN A 237 17.42 -13.10 15.67
C GLN A 237 18.29 -14.28 15.24
N PRO A 238 19.62 -14.24 15.48
CA PRO A 238 20.58 -15.22 14.96
C PRO A 238 20.27 -16.66 15.38
N ALA A 239 19.65 -16.84 16.54
CA ALA A 239 19.18 -18.14 17.01
C ALA A 239 18.09 -18.79 16.12
N ARG A 240 17.49 -18.04 15.18
CA ARG A 240 16.47 -18.52 14.24
C ARG A 240 17.00 -18.69 12.81
N TRP A 241 18.26 -18.33 12.55
CA TRP A 241 18.83 -18.42 11.21
C TRP A 241 19.22 -19.87 10.88
N GLN A 242 18.91 -20.28 9.65
CA GLN A 242 19.40 -21.53 9.06
C GLN A 242 20.46 -21.15 8.04
N VAL A 243 21.74 -21.43 8.34
CA VAL A 243 22.87 -21.04 7.49
C VAL A 243 23.64 -22.30 7.09
N ALA A 244 23.73 -22.53 5.78
CA ALA A 244 24.52 -23.60 5.19
C ALA A 244 25.85 -23.04 4.67
N TRP A 245 26.90 -23.85 4.78
CA TRP A 245 28.29 -23.51 4.43
C TRP A 245 28.88 -24.54 3.49
#